data_AF-A0A316GSR7-F1
#
_entry.id   AF-A0A316GSR7-F1
#
_cell.length_a   1.000
_cell.length_b   1.000
_cell.length_c   1.000
_cell.angle_alpha   90.00
_cell.angle_beta   90.00
_cell.angle_gamma   90.00
#
_symmetry.space_group_name_H-M   'P 1'
#
loop_
_entity.id
_entity.type
_entity.pdbx_description
1 polymer ?
#
loop_
_entity_poly.entity_id
_entity_poly.type
_entity_poly.pdbx_seq_one_letter_code
_entity_poly.pdbx_strand_id
1 'polypeptide(L)'
;MRPAAIAVAAAGFGIATLLVTFGGHRLAAVEAPSVDAIDEDDLPTDDGIAAVDPSQTEQQEPEATVPDTAEPPSTAQGGLSREAPRAPLSDLSLALPPKPKADEGTTLFHPVASASGLIEAKGLHVAISGVARLDAGETCSFEGKEWNCGTRARTEFRSFLRSRAVVCDVPADAAQGEVVAKCRIGKQDVGEWLAANGWAKADAGGPYADIGKKAETEKKGIYGPPPELIEMTLSPDGTSLPSVEPTVEAPAQ
;
A
#
# COMPACT_ATOMS: atom_id res chain seq x y z
N MET A 1 -7.99 68.99 -13.94
CA MET A 1 -6.59 69.23 -14.36
C MET A 1 -5.78 67.99 -14.07
N ARG A 2 -5.30 67.39 -15.16
CA ARG A 2 -4.25 66.40 -15.35
C ARG A 2 -4.29 65.00 -14.69
N PRO A 3 -3.80 63.99 -15.44
CA PRO A 3 -4.11 62.57 -15.27
C PRO A 3 -2.82 61.76 -14.99
N ALA A 4 -2.91 60.43 -15.16
CA ALA A 4 -1.83 59.47 -15.43
C ALA A 4 -1.35 58.60 -14.25
N ALA A 5 -1.76 57.32 -14.30
CA ALA A 5 -0.93 56.19 -13.91
C ALA A 5 -1.46 54.90 -14.59
N ILE A 6 -1.33 54.85 -15.93
CA ILE A 6 -1.33 53.59 -16.69
C ILE A 6 0.08 53.50 -17.28
N ALA A 7 0.93 52.61 -16.75
CA ALA A 7 2.07 51.99 -17.43
C ALA A 7 3.00 51.31 -16.42
N VAL A 8 2.77 50.03 -16.08
CA VAL A 8 3.85 49.04 -15.87
C VAL A 8 3.28 47.65 -16.21
N ALA A 9 2.97 47.42 -17.47
CA ALA A 9 2.61 46.10 -18.00
C ALA A 9 3.52 45.77 -19.19
N ALA A 10 4.84 45.73 -18.97
CA ALA A 10 5.80 45.32 -20.01
C ALA A 10 7.20 44.91 -19.48
N ALA A 11 7.34 44.53 -18.20
CA ALA A 11 8.63 44.11 -17.64
C ALA A 11 8.61 42.71 -16.98
N GLY A 12 7.48 41.99 -17.00
CA GLY A 12 7.37 40.64 -16.46
C GLY A 12 7.54 39.52 -17.50
N PHE A 13 7.23 39.79 -18.78
CA PHE A 13 7.25 38.78 -19.82
C PHE A 13 8.65 38.46 -20.38
N GLY A 14 9.63 39.35 -20.19
CA GLY A 14 11.01 39.11 -20.63
C GLY A 14 11.79 38.14 -19.73
N ILE A 15 11.40 38.02 -18.46
CA ILE A 15 12.08 37.13 -17.49
C ILE A 15 11.54 35.70 -17.63
N ALA A 16 10.25 35.55 -17.97
CA ALA A 16 9.64 34.24 -18.22
C ALA A 16 10.19 33.55 -19.48
N THR A 17 10.54 34.31 -20.53
CA THR A 17 11.14 33.73 -21.75
C THR A 17 12.65 33.49 -21.63
N LEU A 18 13.36 34.22 -20.77
CA LEU A 18 14.79 33.95 -20.51
C LEU A 18 15.01 32.71 -19.61
N LEU A 19 14.06 32.39 -18.71
CA LEU A 19 14.12 31.16 -17.91
C LEU A 19 13.72 29.90 -18.70
N VAL A 20 12.92 30.03 -19.77
CA VAL A 20 12.56 28.91 -20.65
C VAL A 20 13.70 28.55 -21.62
N THR A 21 14.56 29.50 -22.01
CA THR A 21 15.71 29.20 -22.90
C THR A 21 16.96 28.71 -22.16
N PHE A 22 17.17 29.06 -20.89
CA PHE A 22 18.26 28.49 -20.07
C PHE A 22 17.89 27.20 -19.31
N GLY A 23 16.60 26.88 -19.16
CA GLY A 23 16.13 25.62 -18.55
C GLY A 23 16.18 24.40 -19.48
N GLY A 24 16.28 24.61 -20.80
CA GLY A 24 16.23 23.55 -21.81
C GLY A 24 17.51 22.71 -21.97
N HIS A 25 18.62 23.09 -21.33
CA HIS A 25 19.90 22.38 -21.44
C HIS A 25 20.19 21.44 -20.24
N ARG A 26 19.20 21.10 -19.43
CA ARG A 26 19.34 20.15 -18.31
C ARG A 26 18.44 18.92 -18.42
N LEU A 27 17.98 18.59 -19.64
CA LEU A 27 17.29 17.31 -19.95
C LEU A 27 17.94 16.50 -21.08
N ALA A 28 19.21 16.76 -21.38
CA ALA A 28 20.04 15.92 -22.26
C ALA A 28 21.19 15.29 -21.45
N ALA A 29 20.84 14.45 -20.48
CA ALA A 29 21.75 13.49 -19.84
C ALA A 29 20.93 12.53 -18.96
N VAL A 30 19.92 11.88 -19.53
CA VAL A 30 19.60 10.52 -19.08
C VAL A 30 20.24 9.64 -20.14
N GLU A 31 21.51 9.36 -19.90
CA GLU A 31 22.22 8.28 -20.56
C GLU A 31 21.33 7.05 -20.40
N ALA A 32 20.89 6.47 -21.51
CA ALA A 32 20.34 5.12 -21.49
C ALA A 32 21.35 4.26 -20.72
N PRO A 33 20.93 3.33 -19.84
CA PRO A 33 21.87 2.39 -19.25
C PRO A 33 22.53 1.64 -20.41
N SER A 34 23.77 2.00 -20.72
CA SER A 34 24.63 1.16 -21.54
C SER A 34 24.81 -0.12 -20.75
N VAL A 35 24.40 -1.22 -21.37
CA VAL A 35 24.83 -2.54 -20.95
C VAL A 35 26.35 -2.49 -21.08
N ASP A 36 27.06 -2.47 -19.95
CA ASP A 36 28.50 -2.67 -19.96
C ASP A 36 28.75 -4.03 -20.62
N ALA A 37 29.28 -3.98 -21.84
CA ALA A 37 29.85 -5.16 -22.46
C ALA A 37 30.99 -5.61 -21.55
N ILE A 38 30.91 -6.84 -21.07
CA ILE A 38 31.97 -7.47 -20.30
C ILE A 38 33.18 -7.51 -21.23
N ASP A 39 34.25 -6.82 -20.84
CA ASP A 39 35.52 -6.86 -21.55
C ASP A 39 36.10 -8.28 -21.41
N GLU A 40 36.33 -8.96 -22.53
CA GLU A 40 36.79 -10.36 -22.57
C GLU A 40 38.20 -10.53 -21.99
N ASP A 41 38.96 -9.44 -21.81
CA ASP A 41 40.31 -9.43 -21.23
C ASP A 41 40.34 -9.42 -19.68
N ASP A 42 39.20 -9.34 -18.99
CA ASP A 42 39.09 -9.33 -17.51
C ASP A 42 38.66 -10.69 -16.90
N LEU A 43 38.67 -11.76 -17.70
CA LEU A 43 38.50 -13.12 -17.22
C LEU A 43 39.81 -13.64 -16.62
N PRO A 44 39.80 -14.29 -15.44
CA PRO A 44 41.00 -14.92 -14.89
C PRO A 44 41.52 -15.96 -15.89
N THR A 45 42.76 -15.80 -16.35
CA THR A 45 43.42 -16.81 -17.17
C THR A 45 43.60 -18.09 -16.36
N ASP A 46 43.11 -19.18 -16.92
CA ASP A 46 43.32 -20.55 -16.45
C ASP A 46 44.78 -20.96 -16.71
N ASP A 47 45.72 -20.30 -16.05
CA ASP A 47 47.12 -20.75 -16.01
C ASP A 47 47.26 -21.73 -14.85
N GLY A 48 46.78 -22.96 -15.05
CA GLY A 48 46.85 -23.94 -13.98
C GLY A 48 46.37 -25.36 -14.22
N ILE A 49 46.07 -25.79 -15.44
CA ILE A 49 45.84 -27.21 -15.71
C ILE A 49 46.78 -27.64 -16.83
N ALA A 50 47.96 -28.13 -16.41
CA ALA A 50 48.85 -28.85 -17.30
C ALA A 50 48.08 -30.02 -17.93
N ALA A 51 48.01 -30.02 -19.26
CA ALA A 51 47.44 -31.10 -20.05
C ALA A 51 48.14 -32.42 -19.70
N VAL A 52 47.37 -33.38 -19.20
CA VAL A 52 47.83 -34.76 -19.07
C VAL A 52 47.62 -35.43 -20.43
N ASP A 53 48.72 -35.81 -21.08
CA ASP A 53 48.73 -36.50 -22.36
C ASP A 53 47.96 -37.85 -22.27
N PRO A 54 47.02 -38.15 -23.18
CA PRO A 54 46.21 -39.37 -23.09
C PRO A 54 46.95 -40.67 -23.47
N SER A 55 48.24 -40.62 -23.84
CA SER A 55 48.90 -41.73 -24.55
C SER A 55 49.84 -42.59 -23.71
N GLN A 56 49.79 -42.51 -22.39
CA GLN A 56 50.53 -43.45 -21.51
C GLN A 56 49.60 -44.13 -20.52
N THR A 57 48.63 -44.88 -21.03
CA THR A 57 48.02 -45.98 -20.27
C THR A 57 48.90 -47.21 -20.48
N GLU A 58 50.02 -47.27 -19.76
CA GLU A 58 50.71 -48.54 -19.53
C GLU A 58 50.04 -49.20 -18.33
N GLN A 59 49.39 -50.35 -18.59
CA GLN A 59 48.74 -51.17 -17.61
C GLN A 59 49.77 -51.65 -16.59
N GLN A 60 49.80 -51.03 -15.41
CA GLN A 60 50.42 -51.62 -14.25
C GLN A 60 49.33 -52.04 -13.29
N GLU A 61 48.96 -53.31 -13.41
CA GLU A 61 48.12 -54.03 -12.45
C GLU A 61 48.83 -54.01 -11.10
N PRO A 62 48.27 -53.38 -10.04
CA PRO A 62 48.86 -53.45 -8.72
C PRO A 62 48.66 -54.88 -8.22
N GLU A 63 49.74 -55.65 -8.20
CA GLU A 63 49.83 -56.92 -7.51
C GLU A 63 49.44 -56.70 -6.04
N ALA A 64 48.25 -57.17 -5.67
CA ALA A 64 47.72 -57.07 -4.33
C ALA A 64 48.45 -58.08 -3.43
N THR A 65 49.63 -57.70 -2.93
CA THR A 65 50.27 -58.41 -1.83
C THR A 65 49.51 -58.05 -0.55
N VAL A 66 48.45 -58.80 -0.25
CA VAL A 66 47.77 -58.73 1.04
C VAL A 66 48.64 -59.51 2.04
N PRO A 67 49.20 -58.90 3.10
CA PRO A 67 49.69 -59.67 4.22
C PRO A 67 48.45 -60.30 4.87
N ASP A 68 48.28 -61.60 4.67
CA ASP A 68 47.30 -62.44 5.35
C ASP A 68 47.70 -62.60 6.81
N THR A 69 47.53 -61.54 7.60
CA THR A 69 47.31 -61.51 9.07
C THR A 69 47.26 -60.04 9.48
N ALA A 70 46.10 -59.40 9.30
CA ALA A 70 45.73 -58.23 10.08
C ALA A 70 44.49 -58.62 10.88
N GLU A 71 44.73 -59.13 12.08
CA GLU A 71 43.68 -59.37 13.07
C GLU A 71 42.94 -58.04 13.28
N PRO A 72 41.60 -57.98 13.10
CA PRO A 72 40.87 -56.74 13.36
C PRO A 72 41.12 -56.35 14.82
N PRO A 73 41.42 -55.08 15.14
CA PRO A 73 41.58 -54.70 16.53
C PRO A 73 40.30 -55.08 17.26
N SER A 74 40.44 -55.93 18.28
CA SER A 74 39.35 -56.27 19.19
C SER A 74 38.76 -54.97 19.70
N THR A 75 37.61 -54.58 19.15
CA THR A 75 36.81 -53.50 19.70
C THR A 75 36.25 -54.03 21.00
N ALA A 76 37.01 -53.86 22.09
CA ALA A 76 36.43 -53.84 23.41
C ALA A 76 35.38 -52.73 23.35
N GLN A 77 34.12 -53.11 23.16
CA GLN A 77 32.99 -52.20 23.09
C GLN A 77 32.75 -51.69 24.51
N GLY A 78 33.65 -50.82 24.97
CA GLY A 78 33.37 -49.91 26.06
C GLY A 78 32.12 -49.13 25.65
N GLY A 79 31.13 -49.12 26.54
CA GLY A 79 29.83 -48.54 26.28
C GLY A 79 29.95 -47.16 25.65
N LEU A 80 29.24 -46.94 24.55
CA LEU A 80 29.24 -45.67 23.84
C LEU A 80 28.69 -44.59 24.79
N SER A 81 29.58 -43.74 25.29
CA SER A 81 29.20 -42.60 26.09
C SER A 81 28.86 -41.45 25.16
N ARG A 82 27.67 -40.88 25.32
CA ARG A 82 27.25 -39.73 24.54
C ARG A 82 27.99 -38.50 25.03
N GLU A 83 29.01 -38.09 24.30
CA GLU A 83 29.67 -36.80 24.54
C GLU A 83 28.70 -35.65 24.25
N ALA A 84 28.80 -34.62 25.08
CA ALA A 84 28.02 -33.41 24.88
C ALA A 84 28.38 -32.78 23.51
N PRO A 85 27.41 -32.19 22.81
CA PRO A 85 27.69 -31.47 21.58
C PRO A 85 28.79 -30.43 21.80
N ARG A 86 29.78 -30.39 20.91
CA ARG A 86 30.81 -29.36 20.92
C ARG A 86 30.18 -27.97 20.84
N ALA A 87 30.83 -27.00 21.47
CA ALA A 87 30.44 -25.60 21.34
C ALA A 87 30.45 -25.17 19.85
N PRO A 88 29.59 -24.21 19.45
CA PRO A 88 29.63 -23.64 18.10
C PRO A 88 31.02 -23.06 17.82
N LEU A 89 31.43 -23.07 16.55
CA LEU A 89 32.77 -22.61 16.14
C LEU A 89 32.95 -21.09 16.32
N SER A 90 31.84 -20.35 16.50
CA SER A 90 31.81 -18.92 16.83
C SER A 90 30.41 -18.49 17.27
N ASP A 91 30.32 -17.35 17.96
CA ASP A 91 29.03 -16.72 18.30
C ASP A 91 28.22 -16.30 17.06
N LEU A 92 28.89 -16.11 15.92
CA LEU A 92 28.25 -15.85 14.62
C LEU A 92 27.49 -17.07 14.07
N SER A 93 27.78 -18.26 14.57
CA SER A 93 27.05 -19.49 14.22
C SER A 93 25.77 -19.67 15.05
N LEU A 94 25.51 -18.79 16.03
CA LEU A 94 24.25 -18.78 16.76
C LEU A 94 23.19 -18.12 15.86
N ALA A 95 22.14 -18.86 15.51
CA ALA A 95 20.98 -18.27 14.87
C ALA A 95 20.43 -17.15 15.77
N LEU A 96 20.45 -15.91 15.27
CA LEU A 96 19.84 -14.80 16.00
C LEU A 96 18.38 -15.16 16.29
N PRO A 97 17.88 -14.84 17.50
CA PRO A 97 16.47 -15.00 17.77
C PRO A 97 15.68 -14.25 16.70
N PRO A 98 14.58 -14.85 16.17
CA PRO A 98 13.78 -14.18 15.17
C PRO A 98 13.35 -12.81 15.72
N LYS A 99 13.49 -11.77 14.90
CA LYS A 99 13.02 -10.42 15.26
C LYS A 99 11.58 -10.57 15.77
N PRO A 100 11.24 -9.99 16.94
CA PRO A 100 9.87 -10.00 17.41
C PRO A 100 9.01 -9.43 16.28
N LYS A 101 7.98 -10.18 15.88
CA LYS A 101 7.01 -9.66 14.92
C LYS A 101 6.44 -8.41 15.56
N ALA A 102 6.61 -7.27 14.91
CA ALA A 102 5.87 -6.09 15.31
C ALA A 102 4.38 -6.47 15.32
N ASP A 103 3.61 -5.98 16.28
CA ASP A 103 2.16 -6.13 16.24
C ASP A 103 1.70 -5.42 14.96
N GLU A 104 1.51 -6.18 13.88
CA GLU A 104 1.28 -5.60 12.56
C GLU A 104 -0.11 -4.97 12.42
N GLY A 105 -0.91 -4.99 13.49
CA GLY A 105 -2.32 -4.65 13.55
C GLY A 105 -3.22 -5.84 13.21
N THR A 106 -4.51 -5.71 13.52
CA THR A 106 -5.54 -6.67 13.12
C THR A 106 -5.91 -6.46 11.65
N THR A 107 -5.84 -7.54 10.86
CA THR A 107 -6.25 -7.51 9.44
C THR A 107 -7.77 -7.73 9.30
N LEU A 108 -8.45 -6.71 8.79
CA LEU A 108 -9.87 -6.71 8.48
C LEU A 108 -10.06 -6.99 6.99
N PHE A 109 -10.60 -8.16 6.68
CA PHE A 109 -10.93 -8.56 5.31
C PHE A 109 -12.32 -8.03 4.92
N HIS A 110 -12.45 -7.52 3.70
CA HIS A 110 -13.69 -7.00 3.14
C HIS A 110 -14.42 -5.98 4.04
N PRO A 111 -13.73 -4.94 4.55
CA PRO A 111 -14.38 -3.94 5.38
C PRO A 111 -15.43 -3.17 4.58
N VAL A 112 -16.56 -2.91 5.20
CA VAL A 112 -17.64 -2.09 4.64
C VAL A 112 -17.63 -0.73 5.31
N ALA A 113 -17.47 0.34 4.54
CA ALA A 113 -17.60 1.69 5.09
C ALA A 113 -19.08 2.07 5.25
N SER A 114 -19.57 2.10 6.49
CA SER A 114 -20.95 2.50 6.83
C SER A 114 -21.12 4.03 6.85
N ALA A 115 -20.04 4.77 7.13
CA ALA A 115 -19.93 6.22 7.08
C ALA A 115 -18.52 6.63 6.61
N SER A 116 -18.27 7.92 6.32
CA SER A 116 -16.89 8.34 6.05
C SER A 116 -16.08 8.32 7.35
N GLY A 117 -14.91 7.69 7.36
CA GLY A 117 -14.13 7.51 8.58
C GLY A 117 -14.67 6.42 9.53
N LEU A 118 -15.58 5.56 9.07
CA LEU A 118 -16.02 4.37 9.80
C LEU A 118 -16.05 3.15 8.90
N ILE A 119 -15.46 2.05 9.36
CA ILE A 119 -15.51 0.75 8.67
C ILE A 119 -16.03 -0.34 9.60
N GLU A 120 -16.68 -1.34 9.00
CA GLU A 120 -17.25 -2.48 9.70
C GLU A 120 -16.71 -3.77 9.12
N ALA A 121 -16.20 -4.64 9.98
CA ALA A 121 -15.72 -5.97 9.59
C ALA A 121 -15.73 -6.91 10.80
N LYS A 122 -16.21 -8.14 10.61
CA LYS A 122 -16.20 -9.19 11.66
C LYS A 122 -16.85 -8.78 13.00
N GLY A 123 -17.87 -7.90 12.95
CA GLY A 123 -18.54 -7.38 14.16
C GLY A 123 -17.78 -6.27 14.89
N LEU A 124 -16.66 -5.80 14.35
CA LEU A 124 -15.96 -4.59 14.80
C LEU A 124 -16.45 -3.39 14.00
N HIS A 125 -16.69 -2.28 14.71
CA HIS A 125 -16.91 -0.96 14.13
C HIS A 125 -15.64 -0.15 14.39
N VAL A 126 -14.86 0.14 13.35
CA VAL A 126 -13.59 0.85 13.49
C VAL A 126 -13.73 2.28 12.98
N ALA A 127 -13.69 3.23 13.91
CA ALA A 127 -13.54 4.64 13.61
C ALA A 127 -12.07 4.95 13.30
N ILE A 128 -11.82 5.64 12.18
CA ILE A 128 -10.46 5.99 11.75
C ILE A 128 -9.94 7.11 12.64
N SER A 129 -8.83 6.87 13.33
CA SER A 129 -8.21 7.86 14.23
C SER A 129 -7.71 9.09 13.48
N GLY A 130 -7.78 10.28 14.10
CA GLY A 130 -7.20 11.52 13.57
C GLY A 130 -8.07 12.26 12.56
N VAL A 131 -9.24 11.72 12.25
CA VAL A 131 -10.28 12.35 11.43
C VAL A 131 -11.64 12.17 12.08
N ALA A 132 -12.49 13.20 11.97
CA ALA A 132 -13.88 13.13 12.38
C ALA A 132 -14.69 12.28 11.38
N ARG A 133 -15.50 11.35 11.92
CA ARG A 133 -16.51 10.65 11.14
C ARG A 133 -17.46 11.65 10.50
N LEU A 134 -17.86 11.36 9.26
CA LEU A 134 -18.94 12.07 8.58
C LEU A 134 -20.09 11.09 8.35
N ASP A 135 -21.24 11.39 8.94
CA ASP A 135 -22.39 10.49 8.86
C ASP A 135 -22.95 10.44 7.45
N ALA A 136 -23.50 9.29 7.04
CA ALA A 136 -23.97 9.12 5.66
C ALA A 136 -25.11 10.08 5.27
N GLY A 137 -25.86 10.59 6.25
CA GLY A 137 -26.94 11.57 6.06
C GLY A 137 -26.51 13.02 6.22
N GLU A 138 -25.23 13.29 6.49
CA GLU A 138 -24.74 14.63 6.79
C GLU A 138 -24.77 15.55 5.56
N THR A 139 -25.12 16.81 5.80
CA THR A 139 -25.20 17.85 4.76
C THR A 139 -24.11 18.89 4.95
N CYS A 140 -23.56 19.36 3.84
CA CYS A 140 -22.56 20.41 3.80
C CYS A 140 -23.05 21.57 2.96
N SER A 141 -22.54 22.77 3.25
CA SER A 141 -22.83 23.99 2.51
C SER A 141 -21.62 24.39 1.66
N PHE A 142 -21.85 24.67 0.38
CA PHE A 142 -20.85 25.30 -0.48
C PHE A 142 -21.49 26.45 -1.26
N GLU A 143 -20.96 27.67 -1.09
CA GLU A 143 -21.48 28.89 -1.74
C GLU A 143 -23.00 29.08 -1.56
N GLY A 144 -23.52 28.71 -0.38
CA GLY A 144 -24.94 28.82 -0.01
C GLY A 144 -25.83 27.68 -0.48
N LYS A 145 -25.27 26.66 -1.15
CA LYS A 145 -26.00 25.46 -1.57
C LYS A 145 -25.71 24.30 -0.63
N GLU A 146 -26.75 23.80 0.03
CA GLU A 146 -26.71 22.57 0.82
C GLU A 146 -26.70 21.33 -0.10
N TRP A 147 -25.92 20.32 0.28
CA TRP A 147 -25.88 19.04 -0.43
C TRP A 147 -25.51 17.88 0.51
N ASN A 148 -25.89 16.66 0.12
CA ASN A 148 -25.64 15.45 0.91
C ASN A 148 -24.18 14.98 0.73
N CYS A 149 -23.28 15.69 1.40
CA CYS A 149 -21.84 15.39 1.39
C CYS A 149 -21.52 14.08 2.09
N GLY A 150 -22.29 13.69 3.12
CA GLY A 150 -22.16 12.42 3.83
C GLY A 150 -22.25 11.21 2.90
N THR A 151 -23.27 11.17 2.05
CA THR A 151 -23.47 10.09 1.08
C THR A 151 -22.34 10.04 0.06
N ARG A 152 -21.86 11.21 -0.40
CA ARG A 152 -20.72 11.28 -1.32
C ARG A 152 -19.43 10.81 -0.67
N ALA A 153 -19.11 11.31 0.51
CA ALA A 153 -17.91 10.97 1.26
C ALA A 153 -17.85 9.47 1.56
N ARG A 154 -18.96 8.87 2.01
CA ARG A 154 -19.07 7.40 2.18
C ARG A 154 -18.83 6.67 0.87
N THR A 155 -19.39 7.14 -0.24
CA THR A 155 -19.22 6.50 -1.56
C THR A 155 -17.76 6.53 -2.00
N GLU A 156 -17.10 7.66 -1.82
CA GLU A 156 -15.68 7.83 -2.14
C GLU A 156 -14.80 6.98 -1.22
N PHE A 157 -15.14 6.88 0.06
CA PHE A 157 -14.43 6.01 0.97
C PHE A 157 -14.61 4.52 0.61
N ARG A 158 -15.82 4.08 0.25
CA ARG A 158 -16.06 2.72 -0.28
C ARG A 158 -15.29 2.47 -1.57
N SER A 159 -15.27 3.46 -2.47
CA SER A 159 -14.49 3.42 -3.71
C SER A 159 -13.00 3.36 -3.41
N PHE A 160 -12.51 4.02 -2.37
CA PHE A 160 -11.13 3.91 -1.94
C PHE A 160 -10.81 2.51 -1.44
N LEU A 161 -11.64 1.93 -0.56
CA LEU A 161 -11.43 0.60 0.00
C LEU A 161 -11.35 -0.50 -1.07
N ARG A 162 -12.20 -0.45 -2.13
CA ARG A 162 -12.29 -1.47 -3.22
C ARG A 162 -12.26 -2.93 -2.73
N SER A 163 -12.90 -3.23 -1.60
CA SER A 163 -12.87 -4.57 -0.97
C SER A 163 -11.47 -5.09 -0.60
N ARG A 164 -10.45 -4.23 -0.56
CA ARG A 164 -9.10 -4.61 -0.12
C ARG A 164 -9.07 -4.80 1.39
N ALA A 165 -8.17 -5.66 1.85
CA ALA A 165 -7.92 -5.82 3.28
C ALA A 165 -7.34 -4.52 3.86
N VAL A 166 -7.86 -4.12 5.01
CA VAL A 166 -7.37 -3.00 5.80
C VAL A 166 -6.71 -3.55 7.05
N VAL A 167 -5.54 -3.05 7.37
CA VAL A 167 -4.84 -3.40 8.60
C VAL A 167 -5.00 -2.25 9.57
N CYS A 168 -5.58 -2.51 10.74
CA CYS A 168 -5.82 -1.49 11.75
C CYS A 168 -5.11 -1.85 13.06
N ASP A 169 -4.63 -0.84 13.76
CA ASP A 169 -3.93 -0.97 15.05
C ASP A 169 -4.95 -1.22 16.18
N VAL A 170 -5.69 -2.32 16.07
CA VAL A 170 -6.68 -2.81 17.03
C VAL A 170 -6.13 -4.07 17.69
N PRO A 171 -6.17 -4.20 19.03
CA PRO A 171 -5.82 -5.44 19.72
C PRO A 171 -6.60 -6.64 19.21
N ALA A 172 -5.97 -7.80 19.08
CA ALA A 172 -6.62 -9.01 18.52
C ALA A 172 -7.78 -9.53 19.39
N ASP A 173 -7.76 -9.20 20.68
CA ASP A 173 -8.76 -9.53 21.69
C ASP A 173 -9.78 -8.39 21.92
N ALA A 174 -9.77 -7.35 21.06
CA ALA A 174 -10.72 -6.27 21.16
C ALA A 174 -12.16 -6.81 21.14
N ALA A 175 -12.92 -6.45 22.16
CA ALA A 175 -14.33 -6.81 22.25
C ALA A 175 -15.10 -6.27 21.05
N GLN A 176 -16.18 -6.97 20.67
CA GLN A 176 -17.11 -6.47 19.67
C GLN A 176 -17.65 -5.10 20.10
N GLY A 177 -17.58 -4.12 19.22
CA GLY A 177 -17.95 -2.74 19.55
C GLY A 177 -17.26 -1.71 18.66
N GLU A 178 -17.42 -0.44 19.03
CA GLU A 178 -16.76 0.68 18.38
C GLU A 178 -15.35 0.89 18.96
N VAL A 179 -14.35 0.90 18.09
CA VAL A 179 -12.94 1.15 18.44
C VAL A 179 -12.38 2.25 17.55
N VAL A 180 -11.55 3.13 18.11
CA VAL A 180 -10.83 4.16 17.36
C VAL A 180 -9.42 3.65 17.09
N ALA A 181 -9.03 3.56 15.82
CA ALA A 181 -7.73 3.02 15.45
C ALA A 181 -7.14 3.65 14.19
N LYS A 182 -5.82 3.60 14.10
CA LYS A 182 -5.09 3.91 12.87
C LYS A 182 -5.21 2.73 11.93
N CYS A 183 -5.49 3.01 10.66
CA CYS A 183 -5.70 1.98 9.65
C CYS A 183 -4.91 2.28 8.37
N ARG A 184 -4.48 1.22 7.68
CA ARG A 184 -3.71 1.30 6.44
C ARG A 184 -4.13 0.24 5.42
N ILE A 185 -3.94 0.56 4.14
CA ILE A 185 -4.04 -0.38 3.02
C ILE A 185 -2.65 -0.46 2.38
N GLY A 186 -1.96 -1.57 2.57
CA GLY A 186 -0.55 -1.68 2.18
C GLY A 186 0.29 -0.61 2.89
N LYS A 187 0.79 0.37 2.13
CA LYS A 187 1.56 1.52 2.61
C LYS A 187 0.74 2.81 2.77
N GLN A 188 -0.52 2.80 2.38
CA GLN A 188 -1.36 3.99 2.36
C GLN A 188 -2.13 4.12 3.68
N ASP A 189 -1.95 5.25 4.35
CA ASP A 189 -2.70 5.61 5.55
C ASP A 189 -4.13 6.04 5.18
N VAL A 190 -5.11 5.41 5.82
CA VAL A 190 -6.54 5.65 5.54
C VAL A 190 -6.98 7.03 6.03
N GLY A 191 -6.55 7.44 7.23
CA GLY A 191 -6.89 8.73 7.81
C GLY A 191 -6.26 9.88 7.02
N GLU A 192 -5.01 9.69 6.60
CA GLU A 192 -4.31 10.64 5.72
C GLU A 192 -5.05 10.81 4.38
N TRP A 193 -5.46 9.71 3.74
CA TRP A 193 -6.20 9.75 2.49
C TRP A 193 -7.54 10.49 2.65
N LEU A 194 -8.29 10.20 3.72
CA LEU A 194 -9.56 10.86 4.02
C LEU A 194 -9.39 12.38 4.17
N ALA A 195 -8.39 12.81 4.95
CA ALA A 195 -8.08 14.22 5.15
C ALA A 195 -7.60 14.90 3.87
N ALA A 196 -6.68 14.27 3.13
CA ALA A 196 -6.07 14.84 1.91
C ALA A 196 -7.07 15.06 0.76
N ASN A 197 -8.09 14.21 0.69
CA ASN A 197 -9.15 14.32 -0.32
C ASN A 197 -10.36 15.10 0.18
N GLY A 198 -10.36 15.54 1.44
CA GLY A 198 -11.48 16.26 2.04
C GLY A 198 -12.74 15.40 2.22
N TRP A 199 -12.60 14.08 2.41
CA TRP A 199 -13.74 13.19 2.69
C TRP A 199 -14.00 12.99 4.19
N ALA A 200 -13.15 13.55 5.05
CA ALA A 200 -13.37 13.68 6.49
C ALA A 200 -12.66 14.95 7.00
N LYS A 201 -13.14 15.53 8.10
CA LYS A 201 -12.46 16.65 8.75
C LYS A 201 -11.31 16.12 9.61
N ALA A 202 -10.10 16.66 9.44
CA ALA A 202 -8.99 16.28 10.31
C ALA A 202 -9.18 16.85 11.72
N ASP A 203 -8.82 16.07 12.74
CA ASP A 203 -8.87 16.53 14.12
C ASP A 203 -7.90 17.69 14.35
N ALA A 204 -8.33 18.69 15.13
CA ALA A 204 -7.50 19.84 15.45
C ALA A 204 -6.25 19.40 16.25
N GLY A 205 -5.06 19.72 15.75
CA GLY A 205 -3.80 19.28 16.35
C GLY A 205 -3.48 17.80 16.16
N GLY A 206 -4.28 17.07 15.38
CA GLY A 206 -4.03 15.70 15.00
C GLY A 206 -2.94 15.56 13.91
N PRO A 207 -2.55 14.32 13.58
CA PRO A 207 -1.47 14.04 12.63
C PRO A 207 -1.78 14.53 11.20
N TYR A 208 -3.06 14.72 10.85
CA TYR A 208 -3.48 15.12 9.51
C TYR A 208 -3.93 16.58 9.43
N ALA A 209 -3.72 17.40 10.47
CA ALA A 209 -4.25 18.75 10.56
C ALA A 209 -3.83 19.65 9.38
N ASP A 210 -2.55 19.63 9.00
CA ASP A 210 -2.04 20.48 7.91
C ASP A 210 -2.52 20.01 6.53
N ILE A 211 -2.61 18.69 6.34
CA ILE A 211 -3.14 18.07 5.12
C ILE A 211 -4.64 18.38 4.97
N GLY A 212 -5.40 18.32 6.08
CA GLY A 212 -6.82 18.68 6.10
C GLY A 212 -7.05 20.16 5.78
N LYS A 213 -6.25 21.08 6.35
CA LYS A 213 -6.31 22.52 6.01
C LYS A 213 -6.02 22.78 4.54
N LYS A 214 -5.07 22.03 3.96
CA LYS A 214 -4.77 22.10 2.53
C LYS A 214 -5.96 21.65 1.69
N ALA A 215 -6.62 20.55 2.05
CA ALA A 215 -7.81 20.08 1.36
C ALA A 215 -8.98 21.08 1.43
N GLU A 216 -9.15 21.76 2.57
CA GLU A 216 -10.12 22.84 2.73
C GLU A 216 -9.80 24.05 1.84
N THR A 217 -8.54 24.49 1.84
CA THR A 217 -8.07 25.61 0.98
C THR A 217 -8.23 25.29 -0.51
N GLU A 218 -7.99 24.03 -0.89
CA GLU A 218 -8.13 23.54 -2.27
C GLU A 218 -9.59 23.18 -2.62
N LYS A 219 -10.56 23.41 -1.72
CA LYS A 219 -11.99 23.13 -1.92
C LYS A 219 -12.23 21.68 -2.36
N LYS A 220 -11.57 20.72 -1.70
CA LYS A 220 -11.70 19.28 -2.00
C LYS A 220 -12.83 18.63 -1.21
N GLY A 221 -13.42 17.60 -1.80
CA GLY A 221 -14.40 16.73 -1.13
C GLY A 221 -15.58 17.52 -0.56
N ILE A 222 -15.79 17.40 0.75
CA ILE A 222 -16.87 18.09 1.49
C ILE A 222 -16.75 19.61 1.49
N TYR A 223 -15.55 20.15 1.25
CA TYR A 223 -15.28 21.59 1.16
C TYR A 223 -15.45 22.14 -0.25
N GLY A 224 -15.75 21.27 -1.22
CA GLY A 224 -15.88 21.60 -2.64
C GLY A 224 -17.31 21.83 -3.11
N PRO A 225 -17.46 22.18 -4.40
CA PRO A 225 -18.78 22.29 -5.01
C PRO A 225 -19.52 20.94 -4.96
N PRO A 226 -20.85 20.98 -4.79
CA PRO A 226 -21.66 19.77 -4.90
C PRO A 226 -21.50 19.14 -6.28
N PRO A 227 -21.59 17.80 -6.39
CA PRO A 227 -21.58 17.15 -7.69
C PRO A 227 -22.73 17.69 -8.54
N GLU A 228 -22.48 17.85 -9.84
CA GLU A 228 -23.54 18.19 -10.78
C GLU A 228 -24.61 17.10 -10.73
N LEU A 229 -25.83 17.52 -10.39
CA LEU A 229 -26.98 16.64 -10.51
C LEU A 229 -27.19 16.42 -12.00
N ILE A 230 -26.87 15.22 -12.47
CA ILE A 230 -27.29 14.78 -13.79
C ILE A 230 -28.80 14.61 -13.67
N GLU A 231 -29.54 15.63 -14.11
CA GLU A 231 -30.98 15.49 -14.35
C GLU A 231 -31.14 14.54 -15.54
N MET A 232 -31.08 13.24 -15.25
CA MET A 232 -31.68 12.24 -16.11
C MET A 232 -33.18 12.50 -16.05
N THR A 233 -33.66 13.37 -16.94
CA THR A 233 -35.05 13.38 -17.35
C THR A 233 -35.31 12.02 -17.99
N LEU A 234 -35.60 11.03 -17.14
CA LEU A 234 -36.50 9.96 -17.53
C LEU A 234 -37.84 10.67 -17.77
N SER A 235 -38.00 11.28 -18.94
CA SER A 235 -39.33 11.43 -19.51
C SER A 235 -39.74 9.99 -19.82
N PRO A 236 -40.70 9.40 -19.08
CA PRO A 236 -41.27 8.15 -19.53
C PRO A 236 -42.12 8.52 -20.74
N ASP A 237 -41.53 8.54 -21.92
CA ASP A 237 -42.31 8.46 -23.15
C ASP A 237 -42.98 7.09 -23.17
N GLY A 238 -44.20 7.04 -22.61
CA GLY A 238 -45.18 6.01 -22.83
C GLY A 238 -44.88 4.66 -22.17
N THR A 239 -45.22 4.52 -20.89
CA THR A 239 -46.00 3.37 -20.41
C THR A 239 -46.66 3.79 -19.10
N SER A 240 -47.91 4.26 -19.18
CA SER A 240 -48.75 4.24 -17.97
C SER A 240 -49.02 2.78 -17.66
N LEU A 241 -48.61 2.34 -16.47
CA LEU A 241 -49.16 1.09 -15.93
C LEU A 241 -50.67 1.30 -15.78
N PRO A 242 -51.52 0.38 -16.26
CA PRO A 242 -52.95 0.50 -16.04
C PRO A 242 -53.22 0.52 -14.54
N SER A 243 -54.02 1.50 -14.11
CA SER A 243 -54.51 1.59 -12.74
C SER A 243 -55.32 0.34 -12.44
N VAL A 244 -54.80 -0.55 -11.60
CA VAL A 244 -55.58 -1.68 -11.08
C VAL A 244 -56.46 -1.12 -9.97
N GLU A 245 -57.73 -0.84 -10.29
CA GLU A 245 -58.72 -0.55 -9.28
C GLU A 245 -58.98 -1.81 -8.44
N PRO A 246 -58.98 -1.72 -7.09
CA PRO A 246 -59.32 -2.85 -6.26
C PRO A 246 -60.83 -3.12 -6.39
N THR A 247 -61.18 -4.26 -7.00
CA THR A 247 -62.56 -4.75 -6.96
C THR A 247 -62.85 -5.21 -5.53
N VAL A 248 -63.62 -4.43 -4.79
CA VAL A 248 -64.19 -4.85 -3.50
C VAL A 248 -65.47 -5.62 -3.81
N GLU A 249 -65.36 -6.95 -3.82
CA GLU A 249 -66.50 -7.85 -3.87
C GLU A 249 -67.15 -7.92 -2.47
N ALA A 250 -68.33 -7.33 -2.32
CA ALA A 250 -69.11 -7.42 -1.10
C ALA A 250 -69.86 -8.77 -1.05
N PRO A 251 -69.95 -9.44 0.11
CA PRO A 251 -70.65 -10.71 0.21
C PRO A 251 -72.17 -10.49 0.14
N ALA A 252 -72.85 -11.34 -0.65
CA ALA A 252 -74.30 -11.39 -0.72
C ALA A 252 -74.90 -11.93 0.60
N GLN A 253 -76.02 -11.33 1.02
CA GLN A 253 -76.89 -11.83 2.10
C GLN A 253 -77.77 -12.96 1.59
#